data_AF-A0A8J4BLU0-F1
#
_entry.id   AF-A0A8J4BLU0-F1
#
_cell.length_a   1.000
_cell.length_b   1.000
_cell.length_c   1.000
_cell.angle_alpha   90.00
_cell.angle_beta   90.00
_cell.angle_gamma   90.00
#
_symmetry.space_group_name_H-M   'P 1'
#
loop_
_entity.id
_entity.type
_entity.pdbx_description
1 polymer ?
#
loop_
_entity_poly.entity_id
_entity_poly.type
_entity_poly.pdbx_seq_one_letter_code
_entity_poly.pdbx_strand_id
1 'polypeptide(L)'
;MTMGKMALRKLFPNVTSVMRRKDPIEVGCGTTALSKPGYFDSLISDAQFASEKSYVADNHGVEIRDKEHLYYYRVFREIFPHGVVPGKPRHGSDPCPKCGYQLSDRFQTFCVTCGHYDPNMRLRHDS
;
A
#
# COMPACT_ATOMS: atom_id res chain seq x y z
N MET A 1 -24.38 5.06 5.14
CA MET A 1 -23.04 5.39 5.70
C MET A 1 -23.00 4.96 7.16
N THR A 2 -22.28 3.90 7.50
CA THR A 2 -22.05 3.48 8.89
C THR A 2 -20.88 4.26 9.48
N MET A 3 -21.11 4.99 10.58
CA MET A 3 -20.03 5.72 11.25
C MET A 3 -19.19 4.74 12.09
N GLY A 4 -17.87 4.76 11.87
CA GLY A 4 -16.95 3.98 12.70
C GLY A 4 -16.96 4.46 14.15
N LYS A 5 -16.65 3.53 15.08
CA LYS A 5 -16.47 3.78 16.52
C LYS A 5 -17.73 4.29 17.25
N MET A 6 -18.93 3.84 16.88
CA MET A 6 -20.20 4.26 17.53
C MET A 6 -20.22 4.05 19.05
N ALA A 7 -19.66 2.95 19.56
CA ALA A 7 -19.59 2.70 21.00
C ALA A 7 -18.84 3.83 21.73
N LEU A 8 -17.68 4.23 21.21
CA LEU A 8 -16.87 5.32 21.76
C LEU A 8 -17.61 6.66 21.70
N ARG A 9 -18.29 6.95 20.58
CA ARG A 9 -19.03 8.21 20.41
C ARG A 9 -20.20 8.36 21.39
N LYS A 10 -20.87 7.25 21.71
CA LYS A 10 -21.97 7.23 22.71
C LYS A 10 -21.49 7.42 24.14
N LEU A 11 -20.29 6.94 24.48
CA LEU A 11 -19.73 7.05 25.83
C LEU A 11 -19.23 8.46 26.18
N PHE A 12 -18.87 9.27 25.18
CA PHE A 12 -18.29 10.61 25.40
C PHE A 12 -19.05 11.71 24.62
N PRO A 13 -20.37 11.88 24.83
CA PRO A 13 -21.21 12.72 23.98
C PRO A 13 -20.84 14.21 24.02
N ASN A 14 -20.18 14.66 25.08
CA ASN A 14 -19.84 16.07 25.30
C ASN A 14 -18.55 16.52 24.59
N VAL A 15 -17.84 15.64 23.89
CA VAL A 15 -16.62 15.99 23.15
C VAL A 15 -16.97 16.68 21.84
N THR A 16 -16.37 17.83 21.56
CA THR A 16 -16.68 18.74 20.45
C THR A 16 -16.59 18.11 19.05
N SER A 17 -15.95 16.95 18.89
CA SER A 17 -15.80 16.22 17.62
C SER A 17 -16.46 14.85 17.59
N VAL A 18 -17.45 14.58 18.47
CA VAL A 18 -18.03 13.25 18.64
C VAL A 18 -18.68 12.69 17.38
N MET A 19 -19.17 13.53 16.46
CA MET A 19 -19.77 13.11 15.19
C MET A 19 -18.91 13.43 13.97
N ARG A 20 -17.64 13.82 14.17
CA ARG A 20 -16.73 14.14 13.06
C ARG A 20 -16.60 12.93 12.14
N ARG A 21 -16.86 13.14 10.85
CA ARG A 21 -16.64 12.14 9.80
C ARG A 21 -15.14 11.90 9.64
N LYS A 22 -14.79 10.69 9.23
CA LYS A 22 -13.42 10.38 8.86
C LYS A 22 -13.23 10.80 7.41
N ASP A 23 -12.55 11.91 7.21
CA ASP A 23 -12.11 12.30 5.88
C ASP A 23 -11.02 11.34 5.40
N PRO A 24 -10.88 11.14 4.08
CA PRO A 24 -9.71 10.50 3.51
C PRO A 24 -8.43 11.16 4.03
N ILE A 25 -7.36 10.39 4.19
CA ILE A 25 -6.15 10.86 4.86
C ILE A 25 -5.55 12.04 4.09
N GLU A 26 -5.55 11.95 2.76
CA GLU A 26 -5.05 12.96 1.83
C GLU A 26 -5.78 14.30 1.96
N VAL A 27 -7.07 14.28 2.28
CA VAL A 27 -7.85 15.49 2.55
C VAL A 27 -7.52 16.02 3.95
N GLY A 28 -7.47 15.13 4.94
CA GLY A 28 -7.20 15.49 6.32
C GLY A 28 -5.81 16.04 6.58
N CYS A 29 -4.80 15.63 5.81
CA CYS A 29 -3.42 16.12 5.89
C CYS A 29 -3.05 17.15 4.81
N GLY A 30 -3.98 17.48 3.89
CA GLY A 30 -3.75 18.45 2.83
C GLY A 30 -2.81 17.97 1.72
N THR A 31 -2.67 16.67 1.52
CA THR A 31 -1.83 16.08 0.45
C THR A 31 -2.63 15.63 -0.77
N THR A 32 -3.82 16.19 -0.99
CA THR A 32 -4.64 15.92 -2.19
C THR A 32 -3.90 16.22 -3.50
N ALA A 33 -2.89 17.10 -3.49
CA ALA A 33 -2.03 17.37 -4.64
C ALA A 33 -1.19 16.15 -5.10
N LEU A 34 -0.99 15.16 -4.23
CA LEU A 34 -0.34 13.89 -4.59
C LEU A 34 -1.30 12.91 -5.27
N SER A 35 -2.62 13.06 -5.04
CA SER A 35 -3.66 12.19 -5.54
C SER A 35 -3.98 12.45 -7.02
N LYS A 36 -4.47 11.44 -7.74
CA LYS A 36 -4.65 11.51 -9.21
C LYS A 36 -5.84 12.39 -9.66
N PRO A 37 -5.70 13.19 -10.74
CA PRO A 37 -4.45 13.53 -11.40
C PRO A 37 -3.63 14.49 -10.53
N GLY A 38 -2.37 14.13 -10.24
CA GLY A 38 -1.56 14.85 -9.25
C GLY A 38 -0.08 14.87 -9.57
N TYR A 39 0.73 15.15 -8.56
CA TYR A 39 2.19 15.30 -8.64
C TYR A 39 2.86 14.18 -9.46
N PHE A 40 2.54 12.92 -9.20
CA PHE A 40 3.16 11.78 -9.88
C PHE A 40 2.75 11.64 -11.35
N ASP A 41 1.56 12.10 -11.73
CA ASP A 41 1.14 12.10 -13.13
C ASP A 41 1.93 13.10 -13.97
N SER A 42 2.42 14.18 -13.35
CA SER A 42 3.28 15.17 -14.01
C SER A 42 4.72 14.69 -14.17
N LEU A 43 5.20 13.81 -13.27
CA LEU A 43 6.56 13.29 -13.28
C LEU A 43 6.75 12.08 -14.17
N ILE A 44 5.71 11.27 -14.35
CA ILE A 44 5.78 9.99 -15.05
C ILE A 44 4.71 9.96 -16.14
N SER A 45 5.15 9.93 -17.39
CA SER A 45 4.24 9.77 -18.53
C SER A 45 3.61 8.38 -18.55
N ASP A 46 2.45 8.24 -19.19
CA ASP A 46 1.77 6.94 -19.29
C ASP A 46 2.60 5.89 -20.06
N ALA A 47 3.34 6.33 -21.08
CA ALA A 47 4.24 5.47 -21.85
C ALA A 47 5.41 4.96 -20.98
N GLN A 48 6.03 5.86 -20.20
CA GLN A 48 7.09 5.49 -19.26
C GLN A 48 6.57 4.55 -18.17
N PHE A 49 5.38 4.86 -17.62
CA PHE A 49 4.75 4.02 -16.61
C PHE A 49 4.48 2.61 -17.14
N ALA A 50 3.91 2.47 -18.34
CA ALA A 50 3.64 1.17 -18.94
C ALA A 50 4.92 0.35 -19.17
N SER A 51 5.94 0.97 -19.75
CA SER A 51 7.25 0.35 -19.99
C SER A 51 7.89 -0.15 -18.70
N GLU A 52 8.03 0.71 -17.70
CA GLU A 52 8.73 0.36 -16.46
C GLU A 52 7.91 -0.59 -15.59
N LYS A 53 6.57 -0.50 -15.60
CA LYS A 53 5.71 -1.46 -14.92
C LYS A 53 5.95 -2.87 -15.43
N SER A 54 6.00 -3.06 -16.75
CA SER A 54 6.30 -4.38 -17.34
C SER A 54 7.70 -4.83 -16.99
N TYR A 55 8.70 -3.95 -17.13
CA TYR A 55 10.08 -4.27 -16.77
C TYR A 55 10.21 -4.75 -15.31
N VAL A 56 9.59 -4.06 -14.36
CA VAL A 56 9.64 -4.40 -12.93
C VAL A 56 8.91 -5.72 -12.64
N ALA A 57 7.79 -5.98 -13.32
CA ALA A 57 7.09 -7.25 -13.20
C ALA A 57 7.96 -8.41 -13.68
N ASP A 58 8.53 -8.29 -14.88
CA ASP A 58 9.29 -9.36 -15.53
C ASP A 58 10.65 -9.62 -14.88
N ASN A 59 11.37 -8.56 -14.50
CA ASN A 59 12.75 -8.68 -14.02
C ASN A 59 12.85 -8.79 -12.51
N HIS A 60 11.91 -8.17 -11.78
CA HIS A 60 11.98 -8.12 -10.32
C HIS A 60 10.87 -8.93 -9.64
N GLY A 61 9.85 -9.40 -10.36
CA GLY A 61 8.70 -10.10 -9.78
C GLY A 61 7.92 -9.20 -8.81
N VAL A 62 7.82 -7.90 -9.11
CA VAL A 62 7.03 -6.93 -8.34
C VAL A 62 5.95 -6.31 -9.21
N GLU A 63 4.71 -6.35 -8.75
CA GLU A 63 3.59 -5.73 -9.47
C GLU A 63 3.39 -4.28 -9.05
N ILE A 64 3.63 -3.36 -9.99
CA ILE A 64 3.39 -1.93 -9.79
C ILE A 64 1.92 -1.57 -10.08
N ARG A 65 1.32 -0.80 -9.17
CA ARG A 65 -0.13 -0.49 -9.18
C ARG A 65 -0.43 0.81 -9.93
N ASP A 66 0.37 1.83 -9.66
CA ASP A 66 0.22 3.19 -10.17
C ASP A 66 1.56 3.92 -10.18
N LYS A 67 1.57 5.15 -10.71
CA LYS A 67 2.77 5.99 -10.83
C LYS A 67 3.38 6.37 -9.49
N GLU A 68 2.57 6.55 -8.45
CA GLU A 68 3.06 6.79 -7.09
C GLU A 68 3.84 5.57 -6.59
N HIS A 69 3.28 4.37 -6.74
CA HIS A 69 3.96 3.13 -6.41
C HIS A 69 5.25 2.96 -7.22
N LEU A 70 5.26 3.29 -8.53
CA LEU A 70 6.48 3.25 -9.35
C LEU A 70 7.55 4.19 -8.82
N TYR A 71 7.18 5.42 -8.47
CA TYR A 71 8.12 6.41 -7.96
C TYR A 71 8.78 5.93 -6.66
N TYR A 72 7.99 5.49 -5.67
CA TYR A 72 8.56 4.95 -4.44
C TYR A 72 9.36 3.66 -4.66
N TYR A 73 8.98 2.85 -5.64
CA TYR A 73 9.74 1.67 -6.00
C TYR A 73 11.14 2.01 -6.56
N ARG A 74 11.27 3.10 -7.34
CA ARG A 74 12.59 3.57 -7.80
C ARG A 74 13.48 3.97 -6.62
N VAL A 75 12.96 4.79 -5.71
CA VAL A 75 13.67 5.17 -4.48
C VAL A 75 14.06 3.95 -3.65
N PHE A 76 13.16 2.97 -3.54
CA PHE A 76 13.45 1.70 -2.90
C PHE A 76 14.63 0.96 -3.57
N ARG A 77 14.71 0.94 -4.90
CA ARG A 77 15.83 0.32 -5.64
C ARG A 77 17.12 1.12 -5.57
N GLU A 78 17.07 2.44 -5.37
CA GLU A 78 18.26 3.24 -5.10
C GLU A 78 18.87 2.87 -3.73
N ILE A 79 18.03 2.69 -2.71
CA ILE A 79 18.47 2.32 -1.36
C ILE A 79 18.86 0.84 -1.28
N PHE A 80 18.13 -0.03 -2.00
CA PHE A 80 18.34 -1.47 -2.05
C PHE A 80 18.54 -1.92 -3.51
N PRO A 81 19.75 -1.72 -4.10
CA PRO A 81 20.03 -2.00 -5.51
C PRO A 81 19.74 -3.43 -5.97
N HIS A 82 19.81 -4.40 -5.05
CA HIS A 82 19.49 -5.81 -5.33
C HIS A 82 18.07 -6.20 -4.91
N GLY A 83 17.29 -5.28 -4.34
CA GLY A 83 15.95 -5.56 -3.82
C GLY A 83 15.97 -6.52 -2.63
N VAL A 84 17.05 -6.51 -1.86
CA VAL A 84 17.20 -7.29 -0.64
C VAL A 84 17.22 -6.32 0.53
N VAL A 85 16.26 -6.48 1.44
CA VAL A 85 16.18 -5.68 2.66
C VAL A 85 16.69 -6.53 3.81
N PRO A 86 17.72 -6.09 4.56
CA PRO A 86 18.23 -6.83 5.72
C PRO A 86 17.11 -7.19 6.70
N GLY A 87 17.08 -8.46 7.14
CA GLY A 87 16.08 -8.96 8.08
C GLY A 87 14.65 -9.13 7.52
N LYS A 88 14.43 -8.93 6.21
CA LYS A 88 13.14 -9.18 5.56
C LYS A 88 13.27 -10.24 4.46
N PRO A 89 12.92 -11.51 4.77
CA PRO A 89 12.93 -12.57 3.78
C PRO A 89 12.01 -12.28 2.60
N ARG A 90 12.41 -12.75 1.42
CA ARG A 90 11.65 -12.68 0.18
C ARG A 90 11.56 -14.08 -0.40
N HIS A 91 10.38 -14.47 -0.87
CA HIS A 91 10.07 -15.82 -1.35
C HIS A 91 10.27 -16.89 -0.26
N GLY A 92 9.90 -16.55 0.97
CA GLY A 92 9.85 -17.47 2.10
C GLY A 92 8.63 -18.38 2.07
N SER A 93 8.18 -18.82 3.24
CA SER A 93 7.04 -19.75 3.39
C SER A 93 5.68 -19.12 3.13
N ASP A 94 5.52 -17.82 3.39
CA ASP A 94 4.26 -17.09 3.15
C ASP A 94 4.54 -15.71 2.53
N PRO A 95 4.94 -15.66 1.26
CA PRO A 95 5.29 -14.42 0.59
C PRO A 95 4.05 -13.67 0.08
N CYS A 96 4.12 -12.34 0.10
CA CYS A 96 3.14 -11.51 -0.57
C CYS A 96 3.12 -11.82 -2.08
N PRO A 97 1.95 -12.06 -2.69
CA PRO A 97 1.85 -12.45 -4.10
C PRO A 97 2.26 -11.32 -5.07
N LYS A 98 2.32 -10.07 -4.61
CA LYS A 98 2.62 -8.91 -5.45
C LYS A 98 4.06 -8.43 -5.38
N CYS A 99 4.77 -8.69 -4.29
CA CYS A 99 6.17 -8.24 -4.14
C CYS A 99 7.13 -9.34 -3.70
N GLY A 100 6.63 -10.51 -3.30
CA GLY A 100 7.43 -11.64 -2.84
C GLY A 100 7.94 -11.52 -1.41
N TYR A 101 7.82 -10.39 -0.72
CA TYR A 101 8.28 -10.29 0.67
C TYR A 101 7.41 -11.09 1.63
N GLN A 102 8.06 -11.74 2.59
CA GLN A 102 7.42 -12.53 3.64
C GLN A 102 6.41 -11.68 4.43
N LEU A 103 5.19 -12.21 4.57
CA LEU A 103 4.18 -11.63 5.45
C LEU A 103 4.57 -11.87 6.90
N SER A 104 4.19 -10.92 7.77
CA SER A 104 4.55 -10.96 9.18
C SER A 104 3.65 -11.92 9.97
N ASP A 105 2.42 -12.12 9.51
CA ASP A 105 1.42 -12.97 10.17
C ASP A 105 0.48 -13.62 9.14
N ARG A 106 0.02 -14.85 9.42
CA ARG A 106 -0.84 -15.65 8.53
C ARG A 106 -2.24 -15.07 8.33
N PHE A 107 -2.73 -14.22 9.23
CA PHE A 107 -4.03 -13.58 9.17
C PHE A 107 -3.97 -12.16 8.56
N GLN A 108 -2.77 -11.73 8.14
CA GLN A 108 -2.55 -10.44 7.52
C GLN A 108 -3.31 -10.33 6.20
N THR A 109 -4.12 -9.27 6.07
CA THR A 109 -4.93 -8.99 4.86
C THR A 109 -4.31 -7.92 3.97
N PHE A 110 -3.18 -7.31 4.39
CA PHE A 110 -2.45 -6.36 3.58
C PHE A 110 -0.94 -6.53 3.76
N CYS A 111 -0.15 -6.45 2.69
CA CYS A 111 1.30 -6.46 2.80
C CYS A 111 1.84 -5.15 3.39
N VAL A 112 2.60 -5.23 4.48
CA VAL A 112 3.27 -4.07 5.11
C VAL A 112 4.44 -3.52 4.28
N THR A 113 4.90 -4.25 3.26
CA THR A 113 6.02 -3.84 2.41
C THR A 113 5.54 -3.10 1.16
N CYS A 114 4.57 -3.64 0.41
CA CYS A 114 4.09 -3.01 -0.83
C CYS A 114 2.66 -2.46 -0.76
N GLY A 115 1.94 -2.66 0.35
CA GLY A 115 0.59 -2.16 0.55
C GLY A 115 -0.50 -2.89 -0.25
N HIS A 116 -0.22 -4.06 -0.85
CA HIS A 116 -1.25 -4.88 -1.47
C HIS A 116 -2.25 -5.37 -0.42
N TYR A 117 -3.55 -5.12 -0.62
CA TYR A 117 -4.63 -5.61 0.24
C TYR A 117 -5.44 -6.68 -0.50
N ASP A 118 -5.69 -7.80 0.16
CA ASP A 118 -6.59 -8.86 -0.28
C ASP A 118 -7.17 -9.57 0.97
N PRO A 119 -8.50 -9.51 1.20
CA PRO A 119 -9.13 -10.11 2.37
C PRO A 119 -9.04 -11.64 2.37
N ASN A 120 -8.74 -12.27 1.23
CA ASN A 120 -8.58 -13.72 1.11
C ASN A 120 -7.18 -14.18 1.52
N MET A 121 -6.21 -13.27 1.74
CA MET A 121 -4.86 -13.64 2.19
C MET A 121 -4.87 -14.44 3.49
N ARG A 122 -5.75 -14.09 4.42
CA ARG A 122 -5.91 -14.78 5.71
C ARG A 122 -6.46 -16.21 5.61
N LEU A 123 -7.04 -16.58 4.47
CA LEU A 123 -7.68 -17.89 4.25
C LEU A 123 -6.76 -18.90 3.55
N ARG A 124 -5.57 -18.48 3.14
CA ARG A 124 -4.65 -19.30 2.30
C ARG A 124 -4.03 -20.49 3.03
N HIS A 125 -4.21 -20.55 4.35
CA HIS A 125 -3.60 -21.54 5.23
C HIS A 125 -4.60 -22.53 5.82
N ASP A 126 -5.87 -22.44 5.41
CA ASP A 126 -6.97 -23.25 5.94
C ASP A 126 -7.33 -24.43 4.99
N SER A 127 -6.38 -24.85 4.15
CA SER A 127 -6.50 -25.95 3.18
C SER A 127 -5.69 -27.17 3.61
#